data_AF-A0A1G5CKC9-F1
#
_entry.id   AF-A0A1G5CKC9-F1
#
_cell.length_a   1.000
_cell.length_b   1.000
_cell.length_c   1.000
_cell.angle_alpha   90.00
_cell.angle_beta   90.00
_cell.angle_gamma   90.00
#
_symmetry.space_group_name_H-M   'P 1'
#
loop_
_entity.id
_entity.type
_entity.pdbx_description
1 polymer ?
#
loop_
_entity_poly.entity_id
_entity_poly.type
_entity_poly.pdbx_seq_one_letter_code
_entity_poly.pdbx_strand_id
1 'polypeptide(L)'
;MGRKLLAYEKKDTWIDRLCGVSKLIFFICWSVTSMMTYDTRILLVMLVLSLVIFKISKTSWSQVGGVFKFILFFLCINIIAIYLFSPAEGVRIYGTETVLLGSGHYALRAEQLFYEFNIILKYFTVVPSIFIFIVTTNPSEFAASMNRVGIGYNAGYAVALALRYIPDIQSDFHKIRNAQMARGIEMSKKGRLFDRIKASTAIIFPLVFTSMDRIETISTAMELRSFGKNKKRTWYMARPLKRNDFITIVVSVLFMVVALAITFADGSRFWNPFM
;
A
#
# COMPACT_ATOMS: atom_id res chain seq x y z
N MET A 1 -6.49 -22.83 11.40
CA MET A 1 -6.50 -21.40 11.76
C MET A 1 -5.69 -20.65 10.70
N GLY A 2 -6.34 -20.14 9.65
CA GLY A 2 -5.64 -19.50 8.53
C GLY A 2 -4.97 -18.21 9.00
N ARG A 3 -3.64 -18.13 8.91
CA ARG A 3 -2.87 -16.90 9.17
C ARG A 3 -3.47 -15.80 8.29
N LYS A 4 -4.07 -14.77 8.92
CA LYS A 4 -4.66 -13.65 8.20
C LYS A 4 -3.54 -12.86 7.53
N LEU A 5 -3.40 -13.01 6.21
CA LEU A 5 -2.53 -12.18 5.39
C LEU A 5 -2.92 -10.72 5.64
N LEU A 6 -1.95 -9.84 5.95
CA LEU A 6 -2.16 -8.40 6.16
C LEU A 6 -3.08 -7.96 7.31
N ALA A 7 -3.43 -8.82 8.27
CA ALA A 7 -4.17 -8.35 9.44
C ALA A 7 -3.27 -7.48 10.34
N TYR A 8 -3.78 -6.31 10.73
CA TYR A 8 -3.19 -5.50 11.80
C TYR A 8 -3.01 -6.35 13.05
N GLU A 9 -1.82 -6.28 13.63
CA GLU A 9 -1.47 -6.96 14.87
C GLU A 9 -0.80 -5.95 15.79
N LYS A 10 -1.37 -5.76 16.99
CA LYS A 10 -0.84 -4.84 17.98
C LYS A 10 0.48 -5.41 18.52
N LYS A 11 1.59 -4.73 18.27
CA LYS A 11 2.94 -5.21 18.59
C LYS A 11 3.67 -4.36 19.63
N ASP A 12 3.01 -3.30 20.12
CA ASP A 12 3.50 -2.38 21.15
C ASP A 12 4.93 -1.86 20.90
N THR A 13 5.30 -1.71 19.63
CA THR A 13 6.54 -1.05 19.22
C THR A 13 6.35 0.47 19.22
N TRP A 14 7.45 1.23 19.22
CA TRP A 14 7.38 2.69 19.05
C TRP A 14 6.60 3.08 17.79
N ILE A 15 6.82 2.34 16.70
CA ILE A 15 6.11 2.52 15.43
C ILE A 15 4.62 2.19 15.59
N ASP A 16 4.24 1.12 16.29
CA ASP A 16 2.83 0.77 16.55
C ASP A 16 2.07 1.87 17.33
N ARG A 17 2.79 2.62 18.17
CA ARG A 17 2.24 3.71 18.99
C ARG A 17 2.01 5.02 18.24
N LEU A 18 2.63 5.20 17.06
CA LEU A 18 2.38 6.35 16.20
C LEU A 18 0.94 6.36 15.67
N CYS A 19 0.40 7.55 15.46
CA CYS A 19 -0.91 7.78 14.83
C CYS A 19 -0.90 7.33 13.36
N GLY A 20 -2.01 6.81 12.86
CA GLY A 20 -2.11 6.40 11.46
C GLY A 20 -1.81 7.51 10.46
N VAL A 21 -2.10 8.78 10.80
CA VAL A 21 -1.80 9.94 9.94
C VAL A 21 -0.30 10.20 9.81
N SER A 22 0.47 10.11 10.90
CA SER A 22 1.92 10.36 10.84
C SER A 22 2.62 9.28 10.02
N LYS A 23 2.17 8.02 10.14
CA LYS A 23 2.63 6.90 9.29
C LYS A 23 2.27 7.09 7.82
N LEU A 24 1.07 7.59 7.52
CA LEU A 24 0.65 7.90 6.15
C LEU A 24 1.54 8.99 5.56
N ILE A 25 1.77 10.08 6.29
CA ILE A 25 2.64 11.17 5.84
C ILE A 25 4.06 10.64 5.57
N PHE A 26 4.63 9.86 6.50
CA PHE A 26 5.91 9.19 6.28
C PHE A 26 5.89 8.34 5.00
N PHE A 27 4.88 7.49 4.84
CA PHE A 27 4.75 6.63 3.66
C PHE A 27 4.67 7.43 2.35
N ILE A 28 3.89 8.51 2.32
CA ILE A 28 3.74 9.39 1.15
C ILE A 28 5.07 10.09 0.85
N CYS A 29 5.68 10.75 1.85
CA CYS A 29 6.97 11.43 1.67
C CYS A 29 8.04 10.46 1.17
N TRP A 30 8.11 9.26 1.76
CA TRP A 30 9.06 8.22 1.37
C TRP A 30 8.86 7.75 -0.07
N SER A 31 7.60 7.50 -0.47
CA SER A 31 7.25 7.06 -1.81
C SER A 31 7.52 8.13 -2.86
N VAL A 32 7.14 9.39 -2.59
CA VAL A 32 7.40 10.54 -3.47
C VAL A 32 8.91 10.75 -3.66
N THR A 33 9.69 10.72 -2.57
CA THR A 33 11.15 10.86 -2.64
C THR A 33 11.77 9.78 -3.53
N SER A 34 11.39 8.52 -3.33
CA SER A 34 11.90 7.39 -4.13
C SER A 34 11.44 7.44 -5.59
N MET A 35 10.25 7.96 -5.87
CA MET A 35 9.77 8.11 -7.26
C MET A 35 10.55 9.20 -8.00
N MET A 36 10.77 10.34 -7.36
CA MET A 36 11.43 11.49 -8.00
C MET A 36 12.94 11.32 -8.17
N THR A 37 13.59 10.57 -7.28
CA THR A 37 15.05 10.41 -7.26
C THR A 37 15.50 9.21 -8.08
N TYR A 38 16.49 9.38 -8.97
CA TYR A 38 17.24 8.27 -9.59
C TYR A 38 18.72 8.28 -9.17
N ASP A 39 19.06 9.03 -8.13
CA ASP A 39 20.38 8.98 -7.49
C ASP A 39 20.51 7.69 -6.65
N THR A 40 21.41 6.81 -7.09
CA THR A 40 21.70 5.54 -6.42
C THR A 40 22.19 5.72 -4.98
N ARG A 41 22.92 6.80 -4.67
CA ARG A 41 23.45 7.07 -3.33
C ARG A 41 22.30 7.31 -2.35
N ILE A 42 21.34 8.15 -2.76
CA ILE A 42 20.13 8.42 -1.98
C ILE A 42 19.28 7.16 -1.86
N LEU A 43 19.08 6.41 -2.96
CA LEU A 43 18.32 5.17 -2.93
C LEU A 43 18.96 4.11 -2.01
N LEU A 44 20.29 4.03 -1.94
CA LEU A 44 21.00 3.15 -1.01
C LEU A 44 20.79 3.57 0.45
N VAL A 45 20.90 4.87 0.77
CA VAL A 45 20.59 5.39 2.11
C VAL A 45 19.15 5.07 2.48
N MET A 46 18.21 5.31 1.57
CA MET A 46 16.80 4.95 1.76
C MET A 46 16.65 3.43 1.98
N LEU A 47 17.34 2.59 1.23
CA LEU A 47 17.23 1.14 1.38
C LEU A 47 17.67 0.69 2.77
N VAL A 48 18.80 1.19 3.25
CA VAL A 48 19.30 0.86 4.59
C VAL A 48 18.31 1.32 5.66
N LEU A 49 17.83 2.56 5.56
CA LEU A 49 16.85 3.10 6.50
C LEU A 49 15.53 2.32 6.48
N SER A 50 15.01 1.94 5.30
CA SER A 50 13.76 1.21 5.19
C SER A 50 13.87 -0.20 5.81
N LEU A 51 15.00 -0.87 5.62
CA LEU A 51 15.30 -2.18 6.24
C LEU A 51 15.44 -2.06 7.77
N VAL A 52 16.10 -1.01 8.26
CA VAL A 52 16.20 -0.74 9.70
C VAL A 52 14.82 -0.52 10.31
N ILE A 53 13.99 0.33 9.71
CA ILE A 53 12.63 0.60 10.20
C ILE A 53 11.78 -0.68 10.16
N PHE A 54 11.90 -1.50 9.11
CA PHE A 54 11.19 -2.77 8.99
C PHE A 54 11.63 -3.80 10.05
N LYS A 55 12.91 -3.81 10.41
CA LYS A 55 13.41 -4.63 11.52
C LYS A 55 12.86 -4.14 12.86
N ILE A 56 12.83 -2.83 13.09
CA ILE A 56 12.29 -2.21 14.31
C ILE A 56 10.79 -2.45 14.45
N SER A 57 10.04 -2.52 13.35
CA SER A 57 8.59 -2.75 13.38
C SER A 57 8.20 -4.17 13.82
N LYS A 58 9.17 -5.10 13.94
CA LYS A 58 8.94 -6.52 14.28
C LYS A 58 7.86 -7.16 13.39
N THR A 59 7.86 -6.80 12.11
CA THR A 59 6.93 -7.36 11.13
C THR A 59 7.28 -8.82 10.88
N SER A 60 6.32 -9.73 11.06
CA SER A 60 6.59 -11.15 10.81
C SER A 60 6.57 -11.40 9.30
N TRP A 61 7.51 -12.21 8.79
CA TRP A 61 7.50 -12.59 7.37
C TRP A 61 6.19 -13.26 6.96
N SER A 62 5.53 -13.96 7.88
CA SER A 62 4.23 -14.59 7.63
C SER A 62 3.09 -13.63 7.30
N GLN A 63 3.17 -12.36 7.73
CA GLN A 63 2.14 -11.35 7.43
C GLN A 63 2.28 -10.77 6.03
N VAL A 64 3.53 -10.65 5.55
CA VAL A 64 3.86 -9.88 4.35
C VAL A 64 4.40 -10.74 3.20
N GLY A 65 4.86 -11.96 3.47
CA GLY A 65 5.57 -12.80 2.50
C GLY A 65 4.74 -13.14 1.27
N GLY A 66 3.41 -13.29 1.40
CA GLY A 66 2.51 -13.49 0.25
C GLY A 66 2.49 -12.27 -0.67
N VAL A 67 2.35 -11.07 -0.11
CA VAL A 67 2.37 -9.82 -0.86
C VAL A 67 3.76 -9.53 -1.42
N PHE A 68 4.81 -9.81 -0.66
CA PHE A 68 6.20 -9.65 -1.12
C PHE A 68 6.49 -10.51 -2.35
N LYS A 69 6.08 -11.78 -2.37
CA LYS A 69 6.22 -12.65 -3.54
C LYS A 69 5.47 -12.12 -4.76
N PHE A 70 4.27 -11.59 -4.54
CA PHE A 70 3.48 -10.97 -5.61
C PHE A 70 4.19 -9.72 -6.17
N ILE A 71 4.70 -8.85 -5.31
CA ILE A 71 5.48 -7.67 -5.74
C ILE A 71 6.74 -8.08 -6.49
N LEU A 72 7.46 -9.10 -6.01
CA LEU A 72 8.66 -9.62 -6.66
C LEU A 72 8.34 -10.18 -8.07
N PHE A 73 7.22 -10.89 -8.21
CA PHE A 73 6.75 -11.37 -9.51
C PHE A 73 6.52 -10.22 -10.51
N PHE A 74 5.83 -9.16 -10.08
CA PHE A 74 5.61 -7.97 -10.92
C PHE A 74 6.91 -7.20 -11.19
N LEU A 75 7.84 -7.14 -10.24
CA LEU A 75 9.16 -6.54 -10.44
C LEU A 75 9.94 -7.29 -11.53
N CYS A 76 9.98 -8.62 -11.48
CA CYS A 76 10.65 -9.42 -12.50
C CYS A 76 10.05 -9.19 -13.89
N ILE A 77 8.71 -9.20 -14.01
CA ILE A 77 8.04 -8.90 -15.27
C ILE A 77 8.36 -7.48 -15.74
N ASN A 78 8.39 -6.51 -14.83
CA ASN A 78 8.67 -5.11 -15.17
C ASN A 78 10.09 -4.93 -15.72
N ILE A 79 11.10 -5.54 -15.07
CA ILE A 79 12.50 -5.49 -15.54
C ILE A 79 12.63 -6.16 -16.91
N ILE A 80 12.06 -7.35 -17.08
CA ILE A 80 12.10 -8.07 -18.36
C ILE A 80 11.40 -7.25 -19.46
N ALA A 81 10.26 -6.64 -19.15
CA ALA A 81 9.53 -5.80 -20.11
C ALA A 81 10.34 -4.56 -20.50
N ILE A 82 10.98 -3.89 -19.53
CA ILE A 82 11.84 -2.73 -19.80
C ILE A 82 12.99 -3.14 -20.73
N TYR A 83 13.67 -4.24 -20.44
CA TYR A 83 14.74 -4.75 -21.29
C TYR A 83 14.26 -5.10 -22.70
N LEU A 84 13.09 -5.75 -22.83
CA LEU A 84 12.56 -6.19 -24.11
C LEU A 84 12.08 -5.03 -24.98
N PHE A 85 11.47 -4.00 -24.40
CA PHE A 85 10.88 -2.88 -25.14
C PHE A 85 11.84 -1.68 -25.30
N SER A 86 12.80 -1.49 -24.40
CA SER A 86 13.77 -0.39 -24.45
C SER A 86 15.15 -0.81 -23.91
N PRO A 87 15.91 -1.69 -24.63
CA PRO A 87 17.21 -2.20 -24.19
C PRO A 87 18.34 -1.16 -24.18
N ALA A 88 18.11 0.05 -24.72
CA ALA A 88 19.07 1.15 -24.76
C ALA A 88 18.62 2.38 -23.95
N GLU A 89 17.63 2.21 -23.07
CA GLU A 89 17.12 3.29 -22.22
C GLU A 89 18.21 3.86 -21.30
N GLY A 90 19.00 2.99 -20.67
CA GLY A 90 20.12 3.41 -19.84
C GLY A 90 21.14 4.25 -20.60
N VAL A 91 21.50 3.87 -21.83
CA VAL A 91 22.40 4.65 -22.69
C VAL A 91 21.82 6.03 -23.00
N ARG A 92 20.53 6.10 -23.31
CA ARG A 92 19.85 7.37 -23.57
C ARG A 92 19.89 8.30 -22.36
N ILE A 93 19.78 7.74 -21.16
CA ILE A 93 19.76 8.51 -19.90
C ILE A 93 21.17 8.95 -19.51
N TYR A 94 22.16 8.07 -19.58
CA TYR A 94 23.52 8.32 -19.08
C TYR A 94 24.47 8.84 -20.18
N GLY A 95 24.09 8.81 -21.45
CA GLY A 95 24.84 9.39 -22.56
C GLY A 95 26.12 8.63 -22.96
N THR A 96 26.47 7.56 -22.26
CA THR A 96 27.60 6.66 -22.56
C THR A 96 27.09 5.30 -23.01
N GLU A 97 27.89 4.57 -23.78
CA GLU A 97 27.57 3.21 -24.21
C GLU A 97 28.74 2.27 -23.91
N THR A 98 28.54 1.35 -22.98
CA THR A 98 29.49 0.30 -22.63
C THR A 98 28.84 -1.06 -22.85
N VAL A 99 29.17 -1.69 -23.97
CA VAL A 99 28.66 -3.02 -24.32
C VAL A 99 29.41 -4.09 -23.53
N LEU A 100 28.70 -4.85 -22.71
CA LEU A 100 29.26 -5.95 -21.92
C LEU A 100 29.22 -7.26 -22.71
N LEU A 101 28.08 -7.58 -23.31
CA LEU A 101 27.82 -8.87 -23.96
C LEU A 101 26.86 -8.72 -25.14
N GLY A 102 27.14 -9.46 -26.22
CA GLY A 102 26.32 -9.50 -27.42
C GLY A 102 26.53 -8.32 -28.36
N SER A 103 25.75 -8.28 -29.44
CA SER A 103 25.77 -7.23 -30.45
C SER A 103 24.35 -6.95 -30.96
N GLY A 104 24.13 -5.73 -31.46
CA GLY A 104 22.82 -5.30 -31.99
C GLY A 104 21.90 -4.64 -30.97
N HIS A 105 20.59 -4.66 -31.25
CA HIS A 105 19.58 -3.93 -30.47
C HIS A 105 19.51 -4.42 -29.01
N TYR A 106 19.54 -5.74 -28.81
CA TYR A 106 19.48 -6.41 -27.50
C TYR A 106 20.87 -6.67 -26.89
N ALA A 107 21.89 -5.89 -27.26
CA ALA A 107 23.18 -5.95 -26.59
C ALA A 107 23.02 -5.60 -25.11
N LEU A 108 23.69 -6.36 -24.25
CA LEU A 108 23.68 -6.12 -22.81
C LEU A 108 24.63 -4.97 -22.49
N ARG A 109 24.09 -3.85 -22.03
CA ARG A 109 24.84 -2.62 -21.77
C ARG A 109 24.93 -2.35 -20.27
N ALA A 110 26.09 -1.88 -19.80
CA ALA A 110 26.30 -1.58 -18.39
C ALA A 110 25.33 -0.50 -17.88
N GLU A 111 25.06 0.50 -18.72
CA GLU A 111 24.15 1.61 -18.44
C GLU A 111 22.70 1.13 -18.28
N GLN A 112 22.26 0.16 -19.10
CA GLN A 112 20.93 -0.45 -19.01
C GLN A 112 20.80 -1.25 -17.71
N LEU A 113 21.80 -2.06 -17.38
CA LEU A 113 21.83 -2.82 -16.12
C LEU A 113 21.80 -1.89 -14.91
N PHE A 114 22.53 -0.77 -14.96
CA PHE A 114 22.54 0.22 -13.89
C PHE A 114 21.19 0.94 -13.76
N TYR A 115 20.52 1.25 -14.87
CA TYR A 115 19.15 1.77 -14.85
C TYR A 115 18.18 0.78 -14.20
N GLU A 116 18.20 -0.49 -14.60
CA GLU A 116 17.34 -1.54 -14.02
C GLU A 116 17.67 -1.79 -12.55
N PHE A 117 18.94 -1.72 -12.16
CA PHE A 117 19.37 -1.78 -10.77
C PHE A 117 18.77 -0.66 -9.92
N ASN A 118 18.71 0.57 -10.43
CA ASN A 118 18.05 1.67 -9.74
C ASN A 118 16.53 1.45 -9.60
N ILE A 119 15.88 0.83 -10.59
CA ILE A 119 14.48 0.43 -10.47
C ILE A 119 14.30 -0.61 -9.37
N ILE A 120 15.15 -1.65 -9.33
CA ILE A 120 15.15 -2.65 -8.27
C ILE A 120 15.27 -1.95 -6.90
N LEU A 121 16.26 -1.07 -6.73
CA LEU A 121 16.45 -0.31 -5.49
C LEU A 121 15.17 0.44 -5.08
N LYS A 122 14.49 1.13 -6.02
CA LYS A 122 13.23 1.83 -5.74
C LYS A 122 12.13 0.91 -5.19
N TYR A 123 12.01 -0.30 -5.74
CA TYR A 123 11.04 -1.27 -5.21
C TYR A 123 11.42 -1.68 -3.78
N PHE A 124 12.69 -2.01 -3.54
CA PHE A 124 13.15 -2.46 -2.23
C PHE A 124 13.17 -1.34 -1.16
N THR A 125 13.26 -0.07 -1.54
CA THR A 125 13.15 1.07 -0.61
C THR A 125 11.70 1.31 -0.17
N VAL A 126 10.73 1.20 -1.08
CA VAL A 126 9.32 1.54 -0.83
C VAL A 126 8.56 0.38 -0.18
N VAL A 127 8.78 -0.86 -0.61
CA VAL A 127 8.04 -2.05 -0.14
C VAL A 127 8.00 -2.17 1.40
N PRO A 128 9.11 -2.00 2.14
CA PRO A 128 9.07 -2.07 3.60
C PRO A 128 8.17 -1.00 4.23
N SER A 129 8.16 0.22 3.68
CA SER A 129 7.31 1.31 4.17
C SER A 129 5.82 1.00 3.99
N ILE A 130 5.44 0.38 2.87
CA ILE A 130 4.07 -0.12 2.62
C ILE A 130 3.67 -1.14 3.69
N PHE A 131 4.54 -2.12 3.96
CA PHE A 131 4.24 -3.16 4.93
C PHE A 131 4.11 -2.63 6.35
N ILE A 132 4.96 -1.69 6.75
CA ILE A 132 4.85 -1.02 8.06
C ILE A 132 3.51 -0.30 8.16
N PHE A 133 3.13 0.45 7.13
CA PHE A 133 1.86 1.18 7.11
C PHE A 133 0.67 0.23 7.25
N ILE A 134 0.60 -0.85 6.46
CA ILE A 134 -0.53 -1.79 6.47
C ILE A 134 -0.60 -2.59 7.78
N VAL A 135 0.53 -3.12 8.26
CA VAL A 135 0.53 -4.06 9.40
C VAL A 135 0.44 -3.35 10.76
N THR A 136 0.92 -2.12 10.86
CA THR A 136 0.96 -1.38 12.15
C THR A 136 -0.12 -0.31 12.27
N THR A 137 -0.95 -0.10 11.26
CA THR A 137 -2.02 0.91 11.31
C THR A 137 -3.36 0.24 11.55
N ASN A 138 -4.03 0.61 12.63
CA ASN A 138 -5.39 0.15 12.87
C ASN A 138 -6.35 0.91 11.92
N PRO A 139 -7.12 0.22 11.06
CA PRO A 139 -7.96 0.87 10.08
C PRO A 139 -9.02 1.83 10.69
N SER A 140 -9.59 1.49 11.85
CA SER A 140 -10.56 2.34 12.56
C SER A 140 -9.91 3.57 13.18
N GLU A 141 -8.70 3.45 13.72
CA GLU A 141 -7.92 4.58 14.23
C GLU A 141 -7.50 5.53 13.11
N PHE A 142 -7.08 4.97 11.97
CA PHE A 142 -6.70 5.74 10.79
C PHE A 142 -7.90 6.56 10.27
N ALA A 143 -9.06 5.91 10.12
CA ALA A 143 -10.30 6.56 9.69
C ALA A 143 -10.70 7.72 10.63
N ALA A 144 -10.57 7.52 11.94
CA ALA A 144 -10.83 8.57 12.93
C ALA A 144 -9.82 9.72 12.85
N SER A 145 -8.55 9.41 12.59
CA SER A 145 -7.47 10.39 12.55
C SER A 145 -7.49 11.25 11.28
N MET A 146 -8.01 10.73 10.16
CA MET A 146 -8.23 11.51 8.93
C MET A 146 -9.05 12.78 9.17
N ASN A 147 -10.06 12.73 10.06
CA ASN A 147 -10.90 13.89 10.33
C ASN A 147 -10.12 15.10 10.87
N ARG A 148 -8.96 14.87 11.50
CA ARG A 148 -8.11 15.95 12.01
C ARG A 148 -7.23 16.60 10.96
N VAL A 149 -7.01 15.96 9.82
CA VAL A 149 -6.21 16.48 8.70
C VAL A 149 -7.09 17.31 7.75
N GLY A 150 -8.25 17.78 8.22
CA GLY A 150 -9.19 18.58 7.42
C GLY A 150 -10.16 17.75 6.56
N ILE A 151 -10.09 16.42 6.59
CA ILE A 151 -11.09 15.57 5.93
C ILE A 151 -12.41 15.66 6.69
N GLY A 152 -13.52 15.91 5.98
CA GLY A 152 -14.84 16.02 6.59
C GLY A 152 -15.21 14.78 7.41
N TYR A 153 -15.90 14.96 8.55
CA TYR A 153 -16.20 13.84 9.46
C TYR A 153 -17.05 12.74 8.79
N ASN A 154 -17.83 13.10 7.77
CA ASN A 154 -18.59 12.17 6.93
C ASN A 154 -17.68 11.14 6.26
N ALA A 155 -16.54 11.57 5.68
CA ALA A 155 -15.62 10.67 5.00
C ALA A 155 -14.89 9.75 6.00
N GLY A 156 -14.42 10.29 7.13
CA GLY A 156 -13.85 9.47 8.21
C GLY A 156 -14.86 8.44 8.74
N TYR A 157 -16.13 8.84 8.88
CA TYR A 157 -17.18 7.95 9.38
C TYR A 157 -17.54 6.87 8.36
N ALA A 158 -17.62 7.22 7.06
CA ALA A 158 -17.85 6.26 5.99
C ALA A 158 -16.78 5.16 5.96
N VAL A 159 -15.50 5.53 6.08
CA VAL A 159 -14.39 4.55 6.14
C VAL A 159 -14.50 3.68 7.40
N ALA A 160 -14.73 4.28 8.56
CA ALA A 160 -14.88 3.53 9.81
C ALA A 160 -16.07 2.54 9.76
N LEU A 161 -17.18 2.97 9.15
CA LEU A 161 -18.39 2.18 8.98
C LEU A 161 -18.14 1.00 8.01
N ALA A 162 -17.50 1.26 6.87
CA ALA A 162 -17.13 0.22 5.91
C ALA A 162 -16.26 -0.87 6.56
N LEU A 163 -15.21 -0.46 7.28
CA LEU A 163 -14.31 -1.38 7.97
C LEU A 163 -15.02 -2.23 9.03
N ARG A 164 -15.98 -1.63 9.76
CA ARG A 164 -16.79 -2.34 10.75
C ARG A 164 -17.70 -3.39 10.12
N TYR A 165 -18.22 -3.15 8.91
CA TYR A 165 -19.16 -4.07 8.23
C TYR A 165 -18.48 -5.11 7.35
N ILE A 166 -17.18 -5.02 7.07
CA ILE A 166 -16.44 -6.05 6.33
C ILE A 166 -16.66 -7.46 6.92
N PRO A 167 -16.56 -7.68 8.25
CA PRO A 167 -16.84 -9.00 8.85
C PRO A 167 -18.28 -9.46 8.65
N ASP A 168 -19.25 -8.55 8.77
CA ASP A 168 -20.67 -8.86 8.60
C ASP A 168 -20.97 -9.26 7.16
N ILE A 169 -20.44 -8.52 6.18
CA ILE A 169 -20.55 -8.83 4.75
C ILE A 169 -19.91 -10.20 4.44
N GLN A 170 -18.77 -10.53 5.04
CA GLN A 170 -18.16 -11.87 4.89
C GLN A 170 -19.05 -12.98 5.47
N SER A 171 -19.65 -12.74 6.63
CA SER A 171 -20.63 -13.66 7.22
C SER A 171 -21.84 -13.87 6.30
N ASP A 172 -22.40 -12.79 5.77
CA ASP A 172 -23.57 -12.86 4.89
C ASP A 172 -23.23 -13.54 3.56
N PHE A 173 -22.07 -13.24 2.98
CA PHE A 173 -21.54 -13.95 1.83
C PHE A 173 -21.48 -15.47 2.08
N HIS A 174 -20.98 -15.90 3.24
CA HIS A 174 -20.91 -17.32 3.58
C HIS A 174 -22.29 -17.95 3.79
N LYS A 175 -23.22 -17.25 4.45
CA LYS A 175 -24.61 -17.72 4.63
C LYS A 175 -25.30 -17.89 3.27
N ILE A 176 -25.24 -16.88 2.42
CA ILE A 176 -25.85 -16.88 1.08
C ILE A 176 -25.22 -17.99 0.22
N ARG A 177 -23.88 -18.09 0.21
CA ARG A 177 -23.18 -19.15 -0.51
C ARG A 177 -23.66 -20.53 -0.09
N ASN A 178 -23.75 -20.79 1.22
CA ASN A 178 -24.19 -22.08 1.73
C ASN A 178 -25.66 -22.37 1.37
N ALA A 179 -26.53 -21.35 1.41
CA ALA A 179 -27.93 -21.47 1.00
C ALA A 179 -28.07 -21.77 -0.51
N GLN A 180 -27.27 -21.13 -1.36
CA GLN A 180 -27.27 -21.42 -2.80
C GLN A 180 -26.72 -22.81 -3.11
N MET A 181 -25.70 -23.27 -2.37
CA MET A 181 -25.21 -24.65 -2.48
C MET A 181 -26.29 -25.67 -2.06
N ALA A 182 -27.09 -25.38 -1.04
CA ALA A 182 -28.23 -26.23 -0.65
C ALA A 182 -29.33 -26.28 -1.73
N ARG A 183 -29.44 -25.24 -2.58
CA ARG A 183 -30.33 -25.21 -3.75
C ARG A 183 -29.74 -25.90 -4.99
N GLY A 184 -28.63 -26.62 -4.84
CA GLY A 184 -27.99 -27.38 -5.92
C GLY A 184 -27.03 -26.57 -6.80
N ILE A 185 -26.72 -25.33 -6.44
CA ILE A 185 -25.73 -24.54 -7.18
C ILE A 185 -24.32 -24.96 -6.73
N GLU A 186 -23.64 -25.75 -7.57
CA GLU A 186 -22.28 -26.24 -7.29
C GLU A 186 -21.25 -25.10 -7.35
N MET A 187 -20.82 -24.63 -6.18
CA MET A 187 -19.80 -23.59 -6.03
C MET A 187 -18.49 -24.11 -5.40
N SER A 188 -18.38 -25.42 -5.20
CA SER A 188 -17.18 -26.05 -4.64
C SER A 188 -16.02 -26.06 -5.64
N LYS A 189 -14.81 -26.34 -5.15
CA LYS A 189 -13.61 -26.55 -5.98
C LYS A 189 -13.76 -27.69 -7.00
N LYS A 190 -14.78 -28.55 -6.85
CA LYS A 190 -15.10 -29.65 -7.77
C LYS A 190 -15.78 -29.19 -9.07
N GLY A 191 -16.40 -28.02 -9.10
CA GLY A 191 -17.05 -27.46 -10.29
C GLY A 191 -16.08 -26.77 -11.26
N ARG A 192 -16.44 -26.71 -12.57
CA ARG A 192 -15.67 -25.97 -13.58
C ARG A 192 -15.61 -24.48 -13.22
N LEU A 193 -14.53 -23.81 -13.62
CA LEU A 193 -14.30 -22.40 -13.27
C LEU A 193 -15.40 -21.47 -13.84
N PHE A 194 -15.79 -21.68 -15.10
CA PHE A 194 -16.86 -20.91 -15.74
C PHE A 194 -18.21 -21.08 -15.03
N ASP A 195 -18.55 -22.30 -14.64
CA ASP A 195 -19.79 -22.59 -13.92
C ASP A 195 -19.80 -21.88 -12.56
N ARG A 196 -18.66 -21.84 -11.85
CA ARG A 196 -18.51 -21.09 -10.59
C ARG A 196 -18.65 -19.58 -10.77
N ILE A 197 -18.11 -19.02 -11.84
CA ILE A 197 -18.25 -17.58 -12.15
C ILE A 197 -19.72 -17.27 -12.41
N LYS A 198 -20.40 -18.06 -13.25
CA LYS A 198 -21.82 -17.90 -13.52
C LYS A 198 -22.65 -18.04 -12.24
N ALA A 199 -22.35 -19.05 -11.43
CA ALA A 199 -22.98 -19.29 -10.14
C ALA A 199 -22.77 -18.13 -9.13
N SER A 200 -21.67 -17.39 -9.21
CA SER A 200 -21.39 -16.27 -8.31
C SER A 200 -22.43 -15.15 -8.42
N THR A 201 -23.10 -15.02 -9.57
CA THR A 201 -24.23 -14.08 -9.75
C THR A 201 -25.38 -14.34 -8.77
N ALA A 202 -25.61 -15.61 -8.39
CA ALA A 202 -26.63 -16.00 -7.42
C ALA A 202 -26.31 -15.58 -5.97
N ILE A 203 -25.07 -15.15 -5.69
CA ILE A 203 -24.66 -14.56 -4.41
C ILE A 203 -24.73 -13.04 -4.46
N ILE A 204 -24.29 -12.44 -5.58
CA ILE A 204 -24.15 -10.99 -5.71
C ILE A 204 -25.49 -10.29 -5.46
N PHE A 205 -26.56 -10.71 -6.15
CA PHE A 205 -27.87 -10.06 -6.00
C PHE A 205 -28.39 -10.12 -4.55
N PRO A 206 -28.50 -11.29 -3.88
CA PRO A 206 -28.93 -11.33 -2.47
C PRO A 206 -28.04 -10.52 -1.54
N LEU A 207 -26.73 -10.50 -1.77
CA LEU A 207 -25.80 -9.74 -0.94
C LEU A 207 -26.01 -8.23 -1.10
N VAL A 208 -26.30 -7.75 -2.32
CA VAL A 208 -26.64 -6.35 -2.58
C VAL A 208 -27.93 -5.97 -1.87
N PHE A 209 -29.02 -6.75 -2.01
CA PHE A 209 -30.28 -6.48 -1.30
C PHE A 209 -30.09 -6.47 0.22
N THR A 210 -29.40 -7.47 0.77
CA THR A 210 -29.07 -7.52 2.21
C THR A 210 -28.27 -6.29 2.67
N SER A 211 -27.39 -5.78 1.79
CA SER A 211 -26.63 -4.56 2.07
C SER A 211 -27.48 -3.29 1.98
N MET A 212 -28.47 -3.23 1.07
CA MET A 212 -29.42 -2.12 0.96
C MET A 212 -30.31 -2.02 2.20
N ASP A 213 -30.91 -3.12 2.64
CA ASP A 213 -31.75 -3.16 3.86
C ASP A 213 -30.95 -2.72 5.09
N ARG A 214 -29.67 -3.14 5.14
CA ARG A 214 -28.73 -2.71 6.18
C ARG A 214 -28.46 -1.21 6.11
N ILE A 215 -28.24 -0.64 4.93
CA ILE A 215 -28.01 0.80 4.76
C ILE A 215 -29.22 1.59 5.26
N GLU A 216 -30.45 1.19 4.90
CA GLU A 216 -31.67 1.84 5.37
C GLU A 216 -31.77 1.80 6.91
N THR A 217 -31.58 0.62 7.50
CA THR A 217 -31.60 0.44 8.96
C THR A 217 -30.56 1.34 9.66
N ILE A 218 -29.34 1.42 9.12
CA ILE A 218 -28.26 2.21 9.71
C ILE A 218 -28.53 3.71 9.53
N SER A 219 -28.99 4.14 8.36
CA SER A 219 -29.27 5.55 8.07
C SER A 219 -30.35 6.07 9.00
N THR A 220 -31.46 5.34 9.13
CA THR A 220 -32.55 5.67 10.04
C THR A 220 -32.07 5.73 11.50
N ALA A 221 -31.26 4.76 11.94
CA ALA A 221 -30.67 4.79 13.27
C ALA A 221 -29.69 5.97 13.48
N MET A 222 -28.99 6.39 12.44
CA MET A 222 -28.09 7.55 12.46
C MET A 222 -28.88 8.86 12.57
N GLU A 223 -29.97 9.01 11.83
CA GLU A 223 -30.87 10.16 11.90
C GLU A 223 -31.50 10.31 13.29
N LEU A 224 -31.99 9.21 13.88
CA LEU A 224 -32.53 9.18 15.25
C LEU A 224 -31.48 9.62 16.29
N ARG A 225 -30.19 9.38 16.03
CA ARG A 225 -29.07 9.81 16.86
C ARG A 225 -28.53 11.20 16.49
N SER A 226 -29.31 11.98 15.75
CA SER A 226 -28.94 13.32 15.28
C SER A 226 -27.60 13.36 14.51
N PHE A 227 -27.27 12.30 13.77
CA PHE A 227 -26.13 12.35 12.85
C PHE A 227 -26.38 13.42 11.78
N GLY A 228 -25.37 14.24 11.47
CA GLY A 228 -25.53 15.35 10.53
C GLY A 228 -25.82 16.71 11.18
N LYS A 229 -26.30 16.76 12.44
CA LYS A 229 -26.76 18.01 13.08
C LYS A 229 -25.67 19.09 13.20
N ASN A 230 -24.43 18.69 13.46
CA ASN A 230 -23.31 19.62 13.69
C ASN A 230 -22.24 19.47 12.62
N LYS A 231 -21.52 20.57 12.33
CA LYS A 231 -20.37 20.58 11.41
C LYS A 231 -19.15 19.80 11.95
N LYS A 232 -19.09 19.58 13.26
CA LYS A 232 -17.97 18.89 13.96
C LYS A 232 -18.51 17.77 14.85
N ARG A 233 -17.71 16.70 15.01
CA ARG A 233 -17.96 15.59 15.96
C ARG A 233 -16.73 15.33 16.82
N THR A 234 -16.98 14.81 18.02
CA THR A 234 -15.96 14.20 18.88
C THR A 234 -15.74 12.74 18.48
N TRP A 235 -14.49 12.27 18.57
CA TRP A 235 -14.10 10.93 18.15
C TRP A 235 -13.50 10.15 19.33
N TYR A 236 -14.13 9.04 19.70
CA TYR A 236 -13.67 8.21 20.81
C TYR A 236 -12.33 7.50 20.51
N MET A 237 -12.16 7.00 19.28
CA MET A 237 -10.95 6.28 18.86
C MET A 237 -9.84 7.19 18.29
N ALA A 238 -10.02 8.51 18.30
CA ALA A 238 -9.03 9.41 17.73
C ALA A 238 -7.82 9.58 18.66
N ARG A 239 -6.64 9.16 18.21
CA ARG A 239 -5.38 9.31 18.97
C ARG A 239 -4.81 10.70 18.81
N PRO A 240 -4.55 11.49 19.88
CA PRO A 240 -3.88 12.77 19.76
C PRO A 240 -2.49 12.59 19.12
N LEU A 241 -2.11 13.54 18.24
CA LEU A 241 -0.75 13.61 17.75
C LEU A 241 0.16 13.88 18.94
N LYS A 242 1.07 12.95 19.23
CA LYS A 242 2.05 13.09 20.31
C LYS A 242 3.33 13.68 19.75
N ARG A 243 4.26 14.02 20.66
CA ARG A 243 5.59 14.51 20.29
C ARG A 243 6.29 13.63 19.24
N ASN A 244 6.18 12.31 19.38
CA ASN A 244 6.79 11.36 18.44
C ASN A 244 6.16 11.38 17.04
N ASP A 245 4.86 11.71 16.94
CA ASP A 245 4.19 11.87 15.65
C ASP A 245 4.71 13.11 14.92
N PHE A 246 4.84 14.22 15.65
CA PHE A 246 5.39 15.46 15.10
C PHE A 246 6.85 15.28 14.67
N ILE A 247 7.69 14.63 15.49
CA ILE A 247 9.08 14.31 15.14
C ILE A 247 9.12 13.46 13.87
N THR A 248 8.30 12.41 13.77
CA THR A 248 8.24 11.55 12.57
C THR A 248 7.89 12.37 11.34
N ILE A 249 6.86 13.22 11.41
CA ILE A 249 6.44 14.07 10.29
C ILE A 249 7.55 15.02 9.87
N VAL A 250 8.13 15.77 10.82
CA VAL A 250 9.20 16.74 10.54
C VAL A 250 10.42 16.06 9.93
N VAL A 251 10.87 14.94 10.51
CA VAL A 251 12.02 14.18 9.98
C VAL A 251 11.73 13.65 8.57
N SER A 252 10.51 13.17 8.32
CA SER A 252 10.12 12.65 6.99
C SER A 252 10.12 13.76 5.93
N VAL A 253 9.55 14.92 6.26
CA VAL A 253 9.49 16.06 5.36
C VAL A 253 10.88 16.66 5.13
N LEU A 254 11.67 16.80 6.19
CA LEU A 254 13.04 17.31 6.09
C LEU A 254 13.91 16.37 5.25
N PHE A 255 13.82 15.06 5.48
CA PHE A 255 14.52 14.07 4.66
C PHE A 255 14.12 14.17 3.19
N MET A 256 12.83 14.28 2.89
CA MET A 256 12.35 14.47 1.51
C MET A 256 12.92 15.75 0.89
N VAL A 257 12.87 16.89 1.59
CA VAL A 257 13.39 18.16 1.08
C VAL A 257 14.89 18.08 0.82
N VAL A 258 15.67 17.54 1.75
CA VAL A 258 17.12 17.38 1.60
C VAL A 258 17.45 16.42 0.46
N ALA A 259 16.79 15.26 0.40
CA ALA A 259 17.00 14.28 -0.66
C ALA A 259 16.70 14.89 -2.03
N LEU A 260 15.56 15.58 -2.18
CA LEU A 260 15.21 16.23 -3.45
C LEU A 260 16.16 17.39 -3.77
N ALA A 261 16.59 18.17 -2.78
CA ALA A 261 17.56 19.24 -3.00
C ALA A 261 18.89 18.69 -3.53
N ILE A 262 19.38 17.57 -2.99
CA ILE A 262 20.59 16.88 -3.48
C ILE A 262 20.34 16.33 -4.89
N THR A 263 19.21 15.64 -5.10
CA THR A 263 18.84 15.08 -6.41
C THR A 263 18.78 16.15 -7.51
N PHE A 264 18.30 17.36 -7.21
CA PHE A 264 18.17 18.44 -8.20
C PHE A 264 19.36 19.42 -8.21
N ALA A 265 20.32 19.31 -7.29
CA ALA A 265 21.47 20.19 -7.22
C ALA A 265 22.34 20.11 -8.49
N ASP A 266 22.47 18.92 -9.06
CA ASP A 266 23.25 18.66 -10.27
C ASP A 266 22.47 18.96 -11.57
N GLY A 267 21.25 19.51 -11.47
CA GLY A 267 20.39 19.86 -12.62
C GLY A 267 19.79 18.67 -13.38
N SER A 268 20.20 17.44 -13.04
CA SER A 268 19.68 16.19 -13.63
C SER A 268 19.15 15.26 -12.54
N ARG A 269 18.09 14.50 -12.84
CA ARG A 269 17.44 13.59 -11.87
C ARG A 269 18.23 12.30 -11.64
N PHE A 270 19.22 12.04 -12.49
CA PHE A 270 19.94 10.78 -12.62
C PHE A 270 21.39 11.01 -12.21
N TRP A 271 21.84 10.25 -11.21
CA TRP A 271 23.25 10.24 -10.89
C TRP A 271 23.98 9.35 -11.91
N ASN A 272 24.99 9.89 -12.59
CA ASN A 272 25.74 9.17 -13.62
C ASN A 272 27.12 8.74 -13.10
N PRO A 273 27.37 7.42 -12.87
CA PRO A 273 28.69 6.92 -12.50
C PRO A 273 29.65 6.71 -13.68
N PHE A 274 29.19 6.87 -14.92
CA PHE A 274 29.94 6.54 -16.14
C PHE A 274 30.64 7.76 -16.78
N MET A 275 30.51 8.94 -16.17
CA MET A 275 31.25 10.16 -16.54
C MET A 275 32.49 10.37 -15.67
#